data_AF-A0AAW6XLF7-F1
#
_entry.id   AF-A0AAW6XLF7-F1
#
_cell.length_a   1.000
_cell.length_b   1.000
_cell.length_c   1.000
_cell.angle_alpha   90.00
_cell.angle_beta   90.00
_cell.angle_gamma   90.00
#
_symmetry.space_group_name_H-M   'P 1'
#
loop_
_entity.id
_entity.type
_entity.pdbx_description
1 polymer ?
#
loop_
_entity_poly.entity_id
_entity_poly.type
_entity_poly.pdbx_seq_one_letter_code
_entity_poly.pdbx_strand_id
1 'polypeptide(L)'
;MQTTYNIDSPNLPYETKRDLWQTGFDLQKVDGLVPSFYVVALAEKQKCGDYSYMEVLEEITHYHETVGASTKEADLVALRIVNLLSRTGFSFSPATILSTHKELFTGVFDQLIPVGKFRKTNITKDEPVLFGATVIYSDYTMIQTTLDYDFQPEKQFSYQGLAKEEMISHIQSFIFSIWQIHPFHEGNTRTVTFFLNKYLRESSFTIDNQPFHESVLYLRDALVLDNCQNLIPK
;
A
#
# COMPACT_ATOMS: atom_id res chain seq x y z
N MET A 1 -18.84 -35.82 8.82
CA MET A 1 -18.93 -34.44 9.34
C MET A 1 -18.92 -33.50 8.15
N GLN A 2 -19.87 -32.57 8.05
CA GLN A 2 -19.93 -31.62 6.94
C GLN A 2 -18.97 -30.47 7.28
N THR A 3 -18.00 -30.19 6.41
CA THR A 3 -17.05 -29.09 6.62
C THR A 3 -17.81 -27.77 6.56
N THR A 4 -17.86 -27.04 7.67
CA THR A 4 -18.37 -25.68 7.73
C THR A 4 -17.23 -24.70 7.48
N TYR A 5 -17.38 -23.85 6.46
CA TYR A 5 -16.42 -22.78 6.17
C TYR A 5 -16.85 -21.52 6.92
N ASN A 6 -15.93 -20.92 7.67
CA ASN A 6 -16.15 -19.59 8.26
C ASN A 6 -15.81 -18.53 7.21
N ILE A 7 -16.71 -17.57 7.02
CA ILE A 7 -16.45 -16.43 6.13
C ILE A 7 -15.36 -15.57 6.77
N ASP A 8 -14.36 -15.17 5.98
CA ASP A 8 -13.33 -14.20 6.35
C ASP A 8 -13.96 -12.81 6.47
N SER A 9 -14.69 -12.61 7.56
CA SER A 9 -15.25 -11.32 7.97
C SER A 9 -15.07 -11.24 9.49
N PRO A 10 -13.81 -11.09 9.95
CA PRO A 10 -13.54 -11.15 11.37
C PRO A 10 -14.21 -9.93 12.01
N ASN A 11 -15.09 -10.19 12.96
CA ASN A 11 -15.48 -9.16 13.92
C ASN A 11 -14.26 -8.88 14.81
N LEU A 12 -13.34 -8.07 14.28
CA LEU A 12 -12.08 -7.76 14.94
C LEU A 12 -12.33 -6.96 16.23
N PRO A 13 -11.51 -7.17 17.28
CA PRO A 13 -11.57 -6.33 18.47
C PRO A 13 -11.38 -4.84 18.13
N TYR A 14 -11.94 -3.96 18.96
CA TYR A 14 -11.82 -2.51 18.80
C TYR A 14 -10.36 -2.07 18.62
N GLU A 15 -9.46 -2.58 19.46
CA GLU A 15 -8.02 -2.28 19.42
C GLU A 15 -7.40 -2.62 18.06
N THR A 16 -7.72 -3.80 17.51
CA THR A 16 -7.24 -4.19 16.18
C THR A 16 -7.81 -3.26 15.10
N LYS A 17 -9.12 -2.97 15.14
CA LYS A 17 -9.73 -2.03 14.17
C LYS A 17 -9.11 -0.63 14.28
N ARG A 18 -8.80 -0.17 15.49
CA ARG A 18 -8.12 1.12 15.73
C ARG A 18 -6.77 1.16 15.03
N ASP A 19 -5.95 0.15 15.22
CA ASP A 19 -4.61 0.11 14.63
C ASP A 19 -4.68 0.02 13.09
N LEU A 20 -5.68 -0.71 12.56
CA LEU A 20 -5.93 -0.77 11.12
C LEU A 20 -6.36 0.59 10.55
N TRP A 21 -7.31 1.27 11.19
CA TRP A 21 -7.74 2.62 10.78
C TRP A 21 -6.62 3.64 10.85
N GLN A 22 -5.80 3.59 11.91
CA GLN A 22 -4.63 4.43 12.03
C GLN A 22 -3.67 4.20 10.85
N THR A 23 -3.39 2.94 10.51
CA THR A 23 -2.58 2.58 9.33
C THR A 23 -3.20 3.11 8.04
N GLY A 24 -4.52 2.95 7.86
CA GLY A 24 -5.26 3.43 6.70
C GLY A 24 -5.16 4.94 6.51
N PHE A 25 -5.23 5.72 7.58
CA PHE A 25 -5.07 7.18 7.53
C PHE A 25 -3.63 7.63 7.32
N ASP A 26 -2.66 6.97 7.95
CA ASP A 26 -1.26 7.37 7.85
C ASP A 26 -0.70 7.15 6.46
N LEU A 27 -1.10 6.09 5.76
CA LEU A 27 -0.69 5.85 4.38
C LEU A 27 -1.15 6.94 3.40
N GLN A 28 -2.12 7.77 3.76
CA GLN A 28 -2.56 8.89 2.92
C GLN A 28 -1.58 10.06 2.97
N LYS A 29 -0.88 10.22 4.09
CA LYS A 29 0.12 11.27 4.27
C LYS A 29 1.32 11.11 3.33
N VAL A 30 1.57 9.90 2.79
CA VAL A 30 2.60 9.63 1.77
C VAL A 30 2.50 10.60 0.59
N ASP A 31 1.27 10.89 0.16
CA ASP A 31 0.98 11.79 -0.94
C ASP A 31 0.45 13.15 -0.45
N GLY A 32 0.67 13.47 0.84
CA GLY A 32 0.21 14.72 1.45
C GLY A 32 -1.32 14.83 1.58
N LEU A 33 -2.04 13.71 1.47
CA LEU A 33 -3.49 13.69 1.53
C LEU A 33 -3.99 13.62 2.98
N VAL A 34 -5.10 14.31 3.24
CA VAL A 34 -5.72 14.37 4.56
C VAL A 34 -7.15 13.83 4.46
N PRO A 35 -7.51 12.79 5.23
CA PRO A 35 -8.88 12.30 5.31
C PRO A 35 -9.85 13.37 5.84
N SER A 36 -11.10 13.33 5.43
CA SER A 36 -12.15 14.23 5.94
C SER A 36 -12.49 13.95 7.41
N PHE A 37 -12.98 14.97 8.10
CA PHE A 37 -13.57 14.78 9.42
C PHE A 37 -14.74 13.78 9.42
N TYR A 38 -15.43 13.66 8.28
CA TYR A 38 -16.55 12.74 8.13
C TYR A 38 -16.09 11.27 8.17
N VAL A 39 -15.05 10.90 7.41
CA VAL A 39 -14.52 9.52 7.48
C VAL A 39 -13.88 9.22 8.84
N VAL A 40 -13.27 10.21 9.50
CA VAL A 40 -12.75 10.04 10.86
C VAL A 40 -13.88 9.69 11.84
N ALA A 41 -15.03 10.35 11.73
CA ALA A 41 -16.21 10.02 12.54
C ALA A 41 -16.80 8.63 12.21
N LEU A 42 -16.87 8.27 10.92
CA LEU A 42 -17.31 6.93 10.49
C LEU A 42 -16.37 5.82 10.96
N ALA A 43 -15.06 6.07 10.97
CA ALA A 43 -14.07 5.14 11.48
C ALA A 43 -14.32 4.81 12.96
N GLU A 44 -14.70 5.78 13.80
CA GLU A 44 -15.06 5.51 15.19
C GLU A 44 -16.25 4.56 15.31
N LYS A 45 -17.32 4.83 14.57
CA LYS A 45 -18.51 3.96 14.52
C LYS A 45 -18.16 2.54 14.07
N GLN A 46 -17.33 2.42 13.04
CA GLN A 46 -16.88 1.12 12.53
C GLN A 46 -16.04 0.34 13.56
N LYS A 47 -15.13 1.03 14.26
CA LYS A 47 -14.32 0.43 15.34
C LYS A 47 -15.19 -0.10 16.47
N CYS A 48 -16.23 0.64 16.87
CA CYS A 48 -17.23 0.22 17.86
C CYS A 48 -18.13 -0.94 17.38
N GLY A 49 -18.16 -1.21 16.08
CA GLY A 49 -19.01 -2.25 15.48
C GLY A 49 -20.41 -1.77 15.12
N ASP A 50 -20.66 -0.46 15.17
CA ASP A 50 -21.93 0.14 14.76
C ASP A 50 -22.12 0.11 13.24
N TYR A 51 -21.01 0.07 12.50
CA TYR A 51 -20.97 0.02 11.04
C TYR A 51 -20.05 -1.11 10.57
N SER A 52 -20.47 -1.80 9.51
CA SER A 52 -19.64 -2.67 8.69
C SER A 52 -18.80 -1.86 7.70
N TYR A 53 -17.78 -2.50 7.11
CA TYR A 53 -16.98 -1.85 6.05
C TYR A 53 -17.82 -1.42 4.84
N MET A 54 -18.87 -2.17 4.50
CA MET A 54 -19.75 -1.85 3.38
C MET A 54 -20.61 -0.63 3.69
N GLU A 55 -21.18 -0.54 4.89
CA GLU A 55 -21.95 0.63 5.31
C GLU A 55 -21.08 1.89 5.34
N VAL A 56 -19.82 1.80 5.82
CA VAL A 56 -18.90 2.94 5.74
C VAL A 56 -18.60 3.32 4.29
N LEU A 57 -18.44 2.35 3.38
CA LEU A 57 -18.20 2.63 1.97
C LEU A 57 -19.38 3.36 1.33
N GLU A 58 -20.61 2.95 1.65
CA GLU A 58 -21.84 3.59 1.17
C GLU A 58 -21.93 5.04 1.65
N GLU A 59 -21.68 5.30 2.93
CA GLU A 59 -21.68 6.64 3.52
C GLU A 59 -20.61 7.55 2.89
N ILE A 60 -19.36 7.07 2.73
CA ILE A 60 -18.29 7.83 2.07
C ILE A 60 -18.67 8.14 0.61
N THR A 61 -19.25 7.17 -0.10
CA THR A 61 -19.65 7.34 -1.49
C THR A 61 -20.72 8.43 -1.61
N HIS A 62 -21.76 8.35 -0.77
CA HIS A 62 -22.84 9.35 -0.74
C HIS A 62 -22.33 10.75 -0.34
N TYR A 63 -21.43 10.83 0.63
CA TYR A 63 -20.81 12.09 1.05
C TYR A 63 -20.08 12.80 -0.11
N HIS A 64 -19.33 12.05 -0.94
CA HIS A 64 -18.60 12.64 -2.06
C HIS A 64 -19.44 12.94 -3.30
N GLU A 65 -20.62 12.33 -3.43
CA GLU A 65 -21.61 12.73 -4.43
C GLU A 65 -22.23 14.10 -4.12
N THR A 66 -22.23 14.51 -2.85
CA THR A 66 -22.95 15.71 -2.38
C THR A 66 -22.04 16.90 -2.03
N VAL A 67 -20.86 16.66 -1.43
CA VAL A 67 -19.99 17.72 -0.86
C VAL A 67 -18.78 18.07 -1.75
N GLY A 68 -18.35 17.15 -2.63
CA GLY A 68 -17.21 17.36 -3.53
C GLY A 68 -16.02 16.42 -3.25
N ALA A 69 -14.99 16.50 -4.10
CA ALA A 69 -14.01 15.42 -4.31
C ALA A 69 -12.64 15.57 -3.63
N SER A 70 -12.34 16.69 -2.95
CA SER A 70 -10.95 16.99 -2.52
C SER A 70 -10.37 15.96 -1.54
N THR A 71 -11.19 15.35 -0.68
CA THR A 71 -10.76 14.26 0.22
C THR A 71 -11.18 12.88 -0.26
N LYS A 72 -11.84 12.75 -1.41
CA LYS A 72 -12.43 11.49 -1.89
C LYS A 72 -11.42 10.36 -1.98
N GLU A 73 -10.25 10.67 -2.53
CA GLU A 73 -9.15 9.73 -2.61
C GLU A 73 -8.67 9.31 -1.22
N ALA A 74 -8.45 10.28 -0.33
CA ALA A 74 -7.99 10.03 1.03
C ALA A 74 -8.96 9.11 1.78
N ASP A 75 -10.26 9.38 1.68
CA ASP A 75 -11.31 8.71 2.44
C ASP A 75 -11.54 7.28 1.93
N LEU A 76 -11.69 7.10 0.62
CA LEU A 76 -11.93 5.80 0.00
C LEU A 76 -10.73 4.87 0.15
N VAL A 77 -9.52 5.36 -0.16
CA VAL A 77 -8.31 4.52 -0.12
C VAL A 77 -7.97 4.15 1.33
N ALA A 78 -8.19 5.03 2.31
CA ALA A 78 -8.02 4.68 3.73
C ALA A 78 -8.94 3.53 4.13
N LEU A 79 -10.26 3.63 3.85
CA LEU A 79 -11.20 2.54 4.13
C LEU A 79 -10.79 1.23 3.45
N ARG A 80 -10.33 1.29 2.20
CA ARG A 80 -9.92 0.11 1.42
C ARG A 80 -8.67 -0.55 2.01
N ILE A 81 -7.71 0.23 2.49
CA ILE A 81 -6.56 -0.29 3.25
C ILE A 81 -7.03 -1.05 4.49
N VAL A 82 -7.92 -0.45 5.29
CA VAL A 82 -8.45 -1.09 6.52
C VAL A 82 -9.15 -2.40 6.18
N ASN A 83 -10.05 -2.38 5.18
CA ASN A 83 -10.76 -3.56 4.72
C ASN A 83 -9.79 -4.65 4.26
N LEU A 84 -8.81 -4.32 3.43
CA LEU A 84 -7.80 -5.26 2.93
C LEU A 84 -6.92 -5.85 4.03
N LEU A 85 -6.45 -5.03 4.97
CA LEU A 85 -5.63 -5.50 6.09
C LEU A 85 -6.44 -6.37 7.07
N SER A 86 -7.75 -6.20 7.15
CA SER A 86 -8.63 -7.01 8.01
C SER A 86 -8.86 -8.44 7.50
N ARG A 87 -8.58 -8.71 6.22
CA ARG A 87 -8.73 -10.04 5.60
C ARG A 87 -7.52 -10.91 5.95
N THR A 88 -7.72 -12.22 6.09
CA THR A 88 -6.65 -13.19 6.34
C THR A 88 -5.96 -13.66 5.06
N GLY A 89 -6.61 -13.53 3.90
CA GLY A 89 -6.04 -13.94 2.62
C GLY A 89 -4.83 -13.08 2.21
N PHE A 90 -3.71 -13.73 1.88
CA PHE A 90 -2.55 -13.12 1.25
C PHE A 90 -1.84 -14.09 0.31
N SER A 91 -1.29 -13.55 -0.78
CA SER A 91 -0.42 -14.29 -1.68
C SER A 91 0.83 -13.47 -1.93
N PHE A 92 2.00 -14.07 -1.75
CA PHE A 92 3.27 -13.43 -2.09
C PHE A 92 3.54 -13.59 -3.60
N SER A 93 3.06 -12.63 -4.40
CA SER A 93 3.21 -12.66 -5.86
C SER A 93 3.04 -11.28 -6.52
N PRO A 94 3.55 -11.07 -7.74
CA PRO A 94 3.28 -9.84 -8.52
C PRO A 94 1.78 -9.59 -8.76
N ALA A 95 0.96 -10.64 -8.83
CA ALA A 95 -0.49 -10.51 -8.96
C ALA A 95 -1.12 -9.76 -7.77
N THR A 96 -0.54 -9.89 -6.58
CA THR A 96 -0.98 -9.17 -5.37
C THR A 96 -0.71 -7.67 -5.47
N ILE A 97 0.36 -7.25 -6.13
CA ILE A 97 0.63 -5.83 -6.42
C ILE A 97 -0.47 -5.25 -7.33
N LEU A 98 -0.81 -5.98 -8.41
CA LEU A 98 -1.88 -5.60 -9.33
C LEU A 98 -3.26 -5.55 -8.66
N SER A 99 -3.61 -6.58 -7.90
CA SER A 99 -4.91 -6.65 -7.22
C SER A 99 -5.03 -5.58 -6.14
N THR A 100 -3.98 -5.36 -5.36
CA THR A 100 -3.91 -4.29 -4.36
C THR A 100 -4.16 -2.94 -5.02
N HIS A 101 -3.40 -2.60 -6.06
CA HIS A 101 -3.59 -1.34 -6.76
C HIS A 101 -5.02 -1.20 -7.29
N LYS A 102 -5.60 -2.29 -7.82
CA LYS A 102 -6.97 -2.27 -8.31
C LYS A 102 -7.97 -1.96 -7.19
N GLU A 103 -7.87 -2.68 -6.08
CA GLU A 103 -8.78 -2.53 -4.96
C GLU A 103 -8.65 -1.16 -4.32
N LEU A 104 -7.42 -0.65 -4.13
CA LEU A 104 -7.19 0.67 -3.56
C LEU A 104 -7.76 1.79 -4.42
N PHE A 105 -7.55 1.77 -5.74
CA PHE A 105 -7.75 2.97 -6.57
C PHE A 105 -8.93 2.92 -7.54
N THR A 106 -9.76 1.88 -7.54
CA THR A 106 -10.94 1.81 -8.43
C THR A 106 -11.88 3.00 -8.18
N GLY A 107 -12.16 3.81 -9.21
CA GLY A 107 -13.04 4.99 -9.10
C GLY A 107 -12.46 6.17 -8.31
N VAL A 108 -11.14 6.17 -8.08
CA VAL A 108 -10.40 7.23 -7.38
C VAL A 108 -9.72 8.16 -8.39
N PHE A 109 -8.89 7.61 -9.27
CA PHE A 109 -8.16 8.38 -10.28
C PHE A 109 -9.04 8.74 -11.47
N ASP A 110 -8.54 9.69 -12.29
CA ASP A 110 -9.11 10.00 -13.59
C ASP A 110 -9.22 8.74 -14.48
N GLN A 111 -10.23 8.68 -15.34
CA GLN A 111 -10.48 7.52 -16.21
C GLN A 111 -9.32 7.23 -17.17
N LEU A 112 -8.48 8.23 -17.46
CA LEU A 112 -7.28 8.08 -18.28
C LEU A 112 -6.15 7.33 -17.56
N ILE A 113 -6.20 7.22 -16.23
CA ILE A 113 -5.20 6.52 -15.42
C ILE A 113 -5.63 5.06 -15.24
N PRO A 114 -4.92 4.09 -15.84
CA PRO A 114 -5.28 2.68 -15.72
C PRO A 114 -5.12 2.18 -14.28
N VAL A 115 -6.20 1.68 -13.70
CA VAL A 115 -6.20 1.10 -12.35
C VAL A 115 -6.05 -0.42 -12.43
N GLY A 116 -5.09 -0.96 -11.69
CA GLY A 116 -4.85 -2.41 -11.59
C GLY A 116 -4.22 -2.99 -12.86
N LYS A 117 -3.51 -2.16 -13.62
CA LYS A 117 -2.85 -2.52 -14.87
C LYS A 117 -1.50 -1.82 -14.93
N PHE A 118 -0.49 -2.51 -15.44
CA PHE A 118 0.80 -1.87 -15.66
C PHE A 118 0.68 -0.72 -16.66
N ARG A 119 1.50 0.31 -16.45
CA ARG A 119 1.68 1.40 -17.41
C ARG A 119 2.17 0.84 -18.75
N LYS A 120 1.78 1.52 -19.83
CA LYS A 120 2.12 1.13 -21.21
C LYS A 120 3.11 2.09 -21.87
N THR A 121 3.72 2.95 -21.07
CA THR A 121 4.70 3.94 -21.51
C THR A 121 5.77 4.07 -20.45
N ASN A 122 6.95 4.52 -20.86
CA ASN A 122 7.98 4.99 -19.94
C ASN A 122 7.56 6.33 -19.36
N ILE A 123 8.03 6.60 -18.15
CA ILE A 123 7.68 7.77 -17.36
C ILE A 123 8.94 8.37 -16.74
N THR A 124 8.86 9.66 -16.45
CA THR A 124 9.75 10.36 -15.55
C THR A 124 8.90 11.02 -14.49
N LYS A 125 9.44 11.19 -13.29
CA LYS A 125 8.74 11.85 -12.20
C LYS A 125 9.71 12.76 -11.46
N ASP A 126 9.31 14.01 -11.29
CA ASP A 126 10.09 14.95 -10.51
C ASP A 126 10.01 14.55 -9.05
N GLU A 127 11.15 14.22 -8.46
CA GLU A 127 11.22 13.87 -7.05
C GLU A 127 11.76 15.07 -6.24
N PRO A 128 10.96 15.66 -5.32
CA PRO A 128 11.37 16.84 -4.56
C PRO A 128 12.66 16.63 -3.76
N VAL A 129 12.83 15.43 -3.19
CA VAL A 129 14.03 15.06 -2.42
C VAL A 129 15.30 14.95 -3.29
N LEU A 130 15.14 14.85 -4.61
CA LEU A 130 16.23 14.90 -5.58
C LEU A 130 16.30 16.25 -6.29
N PHE A 131 15.74 17.31 -5.71
CA PHE A 131 15.70 18.65 -6.28
C PHE A 131 15.08 18.69 -7.70
N GLY A 132 14.07 17.85 -7.94
CA GLY A 132 13.36 17.74 -9.22
C GLY A 132 13.99 16.74 -10.21
N ALA A 133 15.07 16.05 -9.86
CA ALA A 133 15.55 14.93 -10.67
C ALA A 133 14.61 13.71 -10.57
N THR A 134 14.67 12.84 -11.58
CA THR A 134 13.87 11.62 -11.66
C THR A 134 14.71 10.38 -11.35
N VAL A 135 14.13 9.42 -10.65
CA VAL A 135 14.67 8.05 -10.61
C VAL A 135 14.51 7.41 -11.99
N ILE A 136 15.42 6.51 -12.36
CA ILE A 136 15.26 5.67 -13.55
C ILE A 136 14.36 4.50 -13.20
N TYR A 137 13.17 4.46 -13.81
CA TYR A 137 12.22 3.36 -13.64
C TYR A 137 12.40 2.29 -14.72
N SER A 138 11.85 1.09 -14.47
CA SER A 138 11.94 -0.02 -15.44
C SER A 138 11.30 0.34 -16.79
N ASP A 139 11.78 -0.25 -17.89
CA ASP A 139 11.08 -0.12 -19.16
C ASP A 139 9.68 -0.75 -19.04
N TYR A 140 8.65 -0.08 -19.57
CA TYR A 140 7.27 -0.53 -19.40
C TYR A 140 7.02 -1.93 -19.98
N THR A 141 7.79 -2.35 -20.98
CA THR A 141 7.72 -3.69 -21.58
C THR A 141 8.29 -4.77 -20.66
N MET A 142 9.11 -4.39 -19.68
CA MET A 142 9.83 -5.30 -18.79
C MET A 142 9.18 -5.45 -17.41
N ILE A 143 8.21 -4.60 -17.04
CA ILE A 143 7.62 -4.54 -15.69
C ILE A 143 7.27 -5.92 -15.11
N GLN A 144 6.53 -6.74 -15.85
CA GLN A 144 6.13 -8.07 -15.38
C GLN A 144 7.35 -8.97 -15.15
N THR A 145 8.27 -9.02 -16.11
CA THR A 145 9.47 -9.85 -16.04
C THR A 145 10.40 -9.41 -14.90
N THR A 146 10.55 -8.10 -14.66
CA THR A 146 11.34 -7.59 -13.52
C THR A 146 10.67 -7.91 -12.19
N LEU A 147 9.35 -7.77 -12.06
CA LEU A 147 8.63 -8.19 -10.85
C LEU A 147 8.78 -9.70 -10.60
N ASP A 148 8.64 -10.53 -11.64
CA ASP A 148 8.85 -11.97 -11.51
C ASP A 148 10.29 -12.29 -11.08
N TYR A 149 11.27 -11.59 -11.64
CA TYR A 149 12.67 -11.74 -11.27
C TYR A 149 12.92 -11.38 -9.80
N ASP A 150 12.35 -10.28 -9.30
CA ASP A 150 12.56 -9.82 -7.92
C ASP A 150 11.84 -10.68 -6.87
N PHE A 151 10.63 -11.16 -7.18
CA PHE A 151 9.85 -11.99 -6.26
C PHE A 151 10.40 -13.42 -6.11
N GLN A 152 11.10 -13.95 -7.12
CA GLN A 152 11.59 -15.33 -7.09
C GLN A 152 12.66 -15.60 -6.02
N PRO A 153 13.74 -14.80 -5.91
CA PRO A 153 14.72 -14.92 -4.84
C PRO A 153 14.11 -14.72 -3.47
N GLU A 154 13.28 -13.69 -3.28
CA GLU A 154 12.65 -13.38 -2.00
C GLU A 154 11.78 -14.55 -1.52
N LYS A 155 11.02 -15.17 -2.41
CA LYS A 155 10.19 -16.34 -2.09
C LYS A 155 11.00 -17.55 -1.61
N GLN A 156 12.26 -17.67 -2.04
CA GLN A 156 13.16 -18.76 -1.68
C GLN A 156 14.07 -18.39 -0.50
N PHE A 157 14.07 -17.12 -0.08
CA PHE A 157 14.94 -16.63 0.96
C PHE A 157 14.49 -17.11 2.33
N SER A 158 15.45 -17.53 3.16
CA SER A 158 15.20 -17.92 4.55
C SER A 158 15.78 -16.88 5.49
N TYR A 159 14.90 -16.28 6.29
CA TYR A 159 15.28 -15.37 7.37
C TYR A 159 15.76 -16.10 8.63
N GLN A 160 15.69 -17.43 8.68
CA GLN A 160 16.00 -18.20 9.88
C GLN A 160 17.47 -18.04 10.29
N GLY A 161 17.70 -17.61 11.53
CA GLY A 161 19.03 -17.51 12.12
C GLY A 161 19.82 -16.25 11.73
N LEU A 162 19.25 -15.34 10.92
CA LEU A 162 19.87 -14.06 10.61
C LEU A 162 19.75 -13.07 11.78
N ALA A 163 20.70 -12.14 11.86
CA ALA A 163 20.58 -10.98 12.73
C ALA A 163 19.46 -10.06 12.23
N LYS A 164 18.84 -9.29 13.14
CA LYS A 164 17.73 -8.39 12.79
C LYS A 164 18.12 -7.38 11.71
N GLU A 165 19.35 -6.89 11.76
CA GLU A 165 19.90 -5.91 10.82
C GLU A 165 20.02 -6.51 9.41
N GLU A 166 20.41 -7.79 9.30
CA GLU A 166 20.49 -8.50 8.01
C GLU A 166 19.11 -8.73 7.41
N MET A 167 18.13 -9.12 8.25
CA MET A 167 16.74 -9.26 7.83
C MET A 167 16.19 -7.94 7.29
N ILE A 168 16.40 -6.84 8.02
CA ILE A 168 15.95 -5.49 7.62
C ILE A 168 16.60 -5.09 6.30
N SER A 169 17.91 -5.26 6.17
CA SER A 169 18.64 -4.91 4.94
C SER A 169 18.13 -5.70 3.73
N HIS A 170 17.77 -6.97 3.90
CA HIS A 170 17.24 -7.80 2.82
C HIS A 170 15.84 -7.35 2.39
N ILE A 171 14.92 -7.20 3.36
CA ILE A 171 13.55 -6.71 3.11
C ILE A 171 13.59 -5.34 2.44
N GLN A 172 14.44 -4.43 2.94
CA GLN A 172 14.62 -3.10 2.36
C GLN A 172 15.01 -3.19 0.88
N SER A 173 16.01 -4.01 0.55
CA SER A 173 16.48 -4.19 -0.83
C SER A 173 15.36 -4.71 -1.74
N PHE A 174 14.60 -5.71 -1.28
CA PHE A 174 13.47 -6.25 -2.02
C PHE A 174 12.37 -5.21 -2.27
N ILE A 175 11.95 -4.48 -1.23
CA ILE A 175 10.91 -3.45 -1.34
C ILE A 175 11.34 -2.29 -2.24
N PHE A 176 12.61 -1.92 -2.17
CA PHE A 176 13.16 -0.85 -2.99
C PHE A 176 13.20 -1.24 -4.46
N SER A 177 13.57 -2.49 -4.76
CA SER A 177 13.56 -3.03 -6.12
C SER A 177 12.16 -2.99 -6.73
N ILE A 178 11.14 -3.51 -6.02
CA ILE A 178 9.76 -3.51 -6.55
C ILE A 178 9.18 -2.10 -6.69
N TRP A 179 9.58 -1.14 -5.83
CA TRP A 179 9.19 0.25 -5.96
C TRP A 179 9.84 0.94 -7.17
N GLN A 180 11.14 0.67 -7.42
CA GLN A 180 11.88 1.23 -8.55
C GLN A 180 11.31 0.79 -9.91
N ILE A 181 10.69 -0.38 -9.99
CA ILE A 181 9.99 -0.81 -11.21
C ILE A 181 8.89 0.21 -11.60
N HIS A 182 8.26 0.83 -10.61
CA HIS A 182 7.20 1.82 -10.75
C HIS A 182 6.10 1.34 -11.73
N PRO A 183 5.42 0.21 -11.40
CA PRO A 183 4.55 -0.49 -12.34
C PRO A 183 3.33 0.32 -12.82
N PHE A 184 2.88 1.31 -12.07
CA PHE A 184 1.66 2.09 -12.34
C PHE A 184 1.98 3.53 -12.70
N HIS A 185 1.00 4.25 -13.26
CA HIS A 185 1.11 5.69 -13.48
C HIS A 185 1.01 6.48 -12.18
N GLU A 186 0.14 6.05 -11.26
CA GLU A 186 -0.07 6.68 -9.95
C GLU A 186 -0.26 5.61 -8.88
N GLY A 187 -0.13 5.98 -7.61
CA GLY A 187 -0.41 5.07 -6.49
C GLY A 187 0.67 4.01 -6.20
N ASN A 188 1.87 4.11 -6.78
CA ASN A 188 2.96 3.14 -6.59
C ASN A 188 3.39 3.05 -5.12
N THR A 189 3.72 4.19 -4.47
CA THR A 189 4.24 4.19 -3.09
C THR A 189 3.23 3.62 -2.09
N ARG A 190 1.96 4.02 -2.19
CA ARG A 190 0.88 3.46 -1.33
C ARG A 190 0.65 1.97 -1.59
N THR A 191 0.69 1.53 -2.85
CA THR A 191 0.59 0.09 -3.19
C THR A 191 1.73 -0.72 -2.57
N VAL A 192 2.98 -0.28 -2.76
CA VAL A 192 4.16 -0.99 -2.26
C VAL A 192 4.22 -0.94 -0.73
N THR A 193 3.86 0.18 -0.12
CA THR A 193 3.85 0.30 1.35
C THR A 193 2.76 -0.59 1.97
N PHE A 194 1.57 -0.63 1.38
CA PHE A 194 0.53 -1.58 1.78
C PHE A 194 1.04 -3.02 1.64
N PHE A 195 1.68 -3.35 0.51
CA PHE A 195 2.20 -4.69 0.26
C PHE A 195 3.26 -5.08 1.30
N LEU A 196 4.20 -4.18 1.63
CA LEU A 196 5.17 -4.38 2.71
C LEU A 196 4.48 -4.65 4.04
N ASN A 197 3.49 -3.82 4.41
CA ASN A 197 2.77 -4.00 5.67
C ASN A 197 2.09 -5.37 5.73
N LYS A 198 1.41 -5.77 4.65
CA LYS A 198 0.77 -7.08 4.55
C LYS A 198 1.79 -8.22 4.55
N TYR A 199 2.87 -8.09 3.78
CA TYR A 199 3.95 -9.06 3.72
C TYR A 199 4.56 -9.34 5.09
N LEU A 200 4.86 -8.29 5.87
CA LEU A 200 5.43 -8.46 7.21
C LEU A 200 4.44 -9.05 8.21
N ARG A 201 3.16 -8.69 8.14
CA ARG A 201 2.10 -9.24 9.01
C ARG A 201 1.86 -10.73 8.79
N GLU A 202 1.96 -11.17 7.55
CA GLU A 202 1.74 -12.56 7.15
C GLU A 202 3.01 -13.41 7.26
N SER A 203 4.17 -12.75 7.36
CA SER A 203 5.44 -13.38 7.70
C SER A 203 5.53 -13.62 9.21
N SER A 204 6.47 -14.47 9.65
CA SER A 204 6.68 -14.76 11.08
C SER A 204 7.32 -13.60 11.87
N PHE A 205 7.26 -12.37 11.37
CA PHE A 205 7.80 -11.18 12.02
C PHE A 205 6.79 -10.60 13.01
N THR A 206 7.27 -10.20 14.19
CA THR A 206 6.51 -9.29 15.05
C THR A 206 6.80 -7.87 14.61
N ILE A 207 5.78 -7.17 14.09
CA ILE A 207 5.92 -5.79 13.64
C ILE A 207 5.42 -4.82 14.69
N ASP A 208 6.19 -3.74 14.88
CA ASP A 208 5.69 -2.49 15.45
C ASP A 208 5.24 -1.59 14.29
N ASN A 209 4.01 -1.10 14.34
CA ASN A 209 3.50 -0.21 13.29
C ASN A 209 3.89 1.26 13.52
N GLN A 210 4.47 1.61 14.67
CA GLN A 210 4.90 2.98 14.99
C GLN A 210 5.72 3.66 13.86
N PRO A 211 6.68 2.98 13.19
CA PRO A 211 7.41 3.60 12.07
C PRO A 211 6.54 3.95 10.86
N PHE A 212 5.49 3.17 10.57
CA PHE A 212 4.53 3.51 9.51
C PHE A 212 3.67 4.72 9.88
N HIS A 213 3.49 4.99 11.17
CA HIS A 213 2.71 6.11 11.68
C HIS A 213 3.51 7.42 11.74
N GLU A 214 4.75 7.36 12.21
CA GLU A 214 5.57 8.54 12.49
C GLU A 214 6.44 8.98 11.31
N SER A 215 6.78 8.03 10.42
CA SER A 215 7.85 8.21 9.43
C SER A 215 7.41 7.88 8.00
N VAL A 216 6.12 7.94 7.68
CA VAL A 216 5.63 7.55 6.35
C VAL A 216 6.20 8.42 5.21
N LEU A 217 6.44 9.72 5.49
CA LEU A 217 7.15 10.62 4.57
C LEU A 217 8.62 10.24 4.43
N TYR A 218 9.26 9.86 5.55
CA TYR A 218 10.64 9.35 5.53
C TYR A 218 10.76 8.06 4.72
N LEU A 219 9.77 7.14 4.79
CA LEU A 219 9.76 5.95 3.95
C LEU A 219 9.72 6.31 2.46
N ARG A 220 8.87 7.26 2.07
CA ARG A 220 8.81 7.75 0.68
C ARG A 220 10.16 8.34 0.24
N ASP A 221 10.74 9.21 1.06
CA ASP A 221 12.01 9.86 0.72
C ASP A 221 13.17 8.85 0.67
N ALA A 222 13.19 7.88 1.58
CA ALA A 222 14.17 6.80 1.59
C ALA A 222 14.07 5.92 0.34
N LEU A 223 12.85 5.59 -0.11
CA LEU A 223 12.61 4.86 -1.36
C LEU A 223 13.21 5.59 -2.57
N VAL A 224 13.05 6.91 -2.62
CA VAL A 224 13.60 7.73 -3.71
C VAL A 224 15.13 7.80 -3.63
N LEU A 225 15.68 8.12 -2.44
CA LEU A 225 17.10 8.35 -2.23
C LEU A 225 17.94 7.09 -2.47
N ASP A 226 17.46 5.91 -2.08
CA ASP A 226 18.21 4.68 -2.32
C ASP A 226 18.30 4.35 -3.82
N ASN A 227 17.20 4.62 -4.54
CA ASN A 227 17.10 4.40 -5.97
C ASN A 227 17.74 5.50 -6.83
N CYS A 228 18.24 6.58 -6.23
CA CYS A 228 18.92 7.66 -6.93
C CYS A 228 20.37 7.32 -7.28
N GLN A 229 20.93 6.22 -6.76
CA GLN A 229 22.32 5.79 -7.07
C GLN A 229 22.55 5.57 -8.58
N ASN A 230 21.49 5.30 -9.34
CA ASN A 230 21.53 5.20 -10.80
C ASN A 230 21.75 6.55 -11.53
N LEU A 231 21.75 7.69 -10.81
CA LEU A 231 22.01 9.03 -11.35
C LEU A 231 23.46 9.48 -11.20
N ILE A 232 24.25 8.81 -10.36
CA ILE A 232 25.66 9.13 -10.13
C ILE A 232 26.48 8.09 -10.91
N PRO A 233 27.30 8.50 -11.91
CA PRO A 233 28.21 7.56 -12.56
C PRO A 233 29.12 6.92 -11.51
N LYS A 234 29.22 5.59 -11.52
CA LYS A 234 30.25 4.88 -10.76
C LYS A 234 31.66 5.25 -11.24
#